data_AF-A0A7W3QKT1-F1
#
_entry.id   AF-A0A7W3QKT1-F1
#
_cell.length_a   1.000
_cell.length_b   1.000
_cell.length_c   1.000
_cell.angle_alpha   90.00
_cell.angle_beta   90.00
_cell.angle_gamma   90.00
#
_symmetry.space_group_name_H-M   'P 1'
#
loop_
_entity.id
_entity.type
_entity.pdbx_description
1 polymer ?
#
loop_
_entity_poly.entity_id
_entity_poly.type
_entity_poly.pdbx_seq_one_letter_code
_entity_poly.pdbx_strand_id
1 'polypeptide(L)' 'MTHPRDVEREVWPTEDYHLARTAVPTSLPEDDLFAGVRP' A
#
# COMPACT_ATOMS: atom_id res chain seq x y z
N MET A 1 13.67 -15.67 -5.43
CA MET A 1 12.81 -16.56 -4.63
C MET A 1 11.44 -16.56 -5.27
N THR A 2 10.93 -17.72 -5.65
CA THR A 2 9.55 -17.84 -6.17
C THR A 2 8.76 -18.58 -5.10
N HIS A 3 7.93 -17.86 -4.35
CA HIS A 3 6.95 -18.47 -3.44
C HIS A 3 5.57 -18.44 -4.09
N PRO A 4 4.68 -19.41 -3.78
CA PRO A 4 3.31 -19.38 -4.26
C PRO A 4 2.57 -18.13 -3.73
N ARG A 5 1.99 -17.34 -4.64
CA ARG A 5 1.21 -16.14 -4.28
C ARG A 5 -0.01 -16.47 -3.41
N ASP A 6 -0.55 -17.68 -3.53
CA ASP A 6 -1.71 -18.10 -2.75
C ASP A 6 -1.35 -18.23 -1.25
N VAL A 7 -0.17 -18.77 -0.95
CA VAL A 7 0.34 -18.89 0.43
C VAL A 7 0.67 -17.52 1.01
N GLU A 8 1.27 -16.63 0.21
CA GLU A 8 1.54 -15.25 0.62
C GLU A 8 0.25 -14.52 0.97
N ARG A 9 -0.79 -14.61 0.13
CA ARG A 9 -2.08 -13.96 0.40
C ARG A 9 -2.81 -14.53 1.61
N GLU A 10 -2.61 -15.80 1.93
CA GLU A 10 -3.21 -16.44 3.10
C GLU A 10 -2.51 -16.01 4.40
N VAL A 11 -1.18 -16.04 4.41
CA VAL A 11 -0.37 -15.80 5.63
C VAL A 11 -0.04 -14.32 5.82
N TRP A 12 0.11 -13.57 4.72
CA TRP A 12 0.47 -12.15 4.63
C TRP A 12 -0.51 -11.42 3.70
N PRO A 13 -1.76 -11.22 4.14
CA PRO A 13 -2.83 -10.71 3.27
C PRO A 13 -2.66 -9.23 2.91
N THR A 14 -1.84 -8.50 3.66
CA THR A 14 -1.60 -7.07 3.49
C THR A 14 -0.11 -6.79 3.44
N GLU A 15 0.23 -5.73 2.71
CA GLU A 15 1.59 -5.21 2.60
C GLU A 15 1.68 -3.87 3.32
N ASP A 16 2.84 -3.59 3.91
CA ASP A 16 3.13 -2.30 4.53
C ASP A 16 3.72 -1.35 3.50
N TYR A 17 3.20 -0.12 3.47
CA TYR A 17 3.66 0.94 2.58
C TYR A 17 4.16 2.14 3.39
N HIS A 18 5.15 2.85 2.84
CA HIS A 18 5.67 4.08 3.41
C HIS A 18 5.59 5.21 2.39
N LEU A 19 5.03 6.34 2.82
CA LEU A 19 4.97 7.55 2.00
C LEU A 19 6.37 8.12 1.77
N ALA A 20 6.94 7.87 0.58
CA ALA A 20 8.25 8.38 0.20
C ALA A 20 8.21 9.88 -0.16
N ARG A 21 7.14 10.30 -0.85
CA ARG A 21 6.91 11.68 -1.29
C ARG A 21 5.43 11.87 -1.60
N THR A 22 4.90 13.04 -1.27
CA THR A 22 3.56 13.47 -1.69
C THR A 22 3.60 14.78 -2.46
N ALA A 23 2.65 14.95 -3.38
CA ALA A 23 2.39 16.21 -4.09
C ALA A 23 1.14 16.94 -3.56
N VAL A 24 0.42 16.33 -2.60
CA VAL A 24 -0.81 16.84 -2.00
C VAL A 24 -0.68 16.87 -0.48
N PRO A 25 -1.43 17.71 0.24
CA PRO A 25 -1.48 17.62 1.69
C PRO A 25 -1.99 16.25 2.14
N THR A 26 -1.27 15.61 3.05
CA THR A 26 -1.57 14.27 3.58
C THR A 26 -1.38 14.27 5.10
N SER A 27 -2.21 13.52 5.83
CA SER A 27 -2.02 13.22 7.25
C SER A 27 -1.58 11.77 7.43
N LEU A 28 -0.69 11.52 8.40
CA LEU A 28 -0.25 10.17 8.73
C LEU A 28 -0.98 9.63 9.97
N PRO A 29 -1.27 8.32 10.03
CA PRO A 29 -1.13 7.34 8.93
C PRO A 29 -2.17 7.56 7.82
N GLU A 30 -1.84 7.13 6.60
CA GLU A 30 -2.78 7.15 5.47
C GLU A 30 -3.81 6.01 5.62
N ASP A 31 -5.07 6.29 5.26
CA ASP A 31 -6.16 5.31 5.20
C ASP A 31 -6.60 4.98 3.76
N ASP A 32 -6.22 5.82 2.79
CA ASP A 32 -6.38 5.61 1.35
C ASP A 32 -5.13 6.09 0.58
N LEU A 33 -4.33 5.14 0.09
CA LEU A 33 -3.11 5.43 -0.70
C LEU A 33 -3.41 6.05 -2.08
N PHE A 34 -4.67 6.02 -2.53
CA PHE A 34 -5.09 6.58 -3.81
C PHE A 34 -5.80 7.93 -3.67
N ALA A 35 -5.89 8.48 -2.47
CA ALA A 35 -6.50 9.78 -2.23
C ALA A 35 -5.88 10.86 -3.14
N GLY A 36 -6.71 11.45 -4.01
CA GLY A 36 -6.29 12.50 -4.96
C GLY A 36 -5.75 11.99 -6.30
N VAL A 37 -5.61 10.69 -6.51
CA VAL A 37 -5.34 10.10 -7.84
C VAL A 37 -6.61 10.22 -8.68
N ARG A 38 -6.50 10.85 -9.86
CA ARG A 38 -7.60 11.01 -10.83
C ARG A 38 -7.25 10.28 -12.13
N PRO A 39 -8.23 9.70 -12.85
CA PRO A 39 -8.01 9.03 -14.13
C PRO A 39 -7.37 9.93 -15.19
#